data_AF-A0A396I5T2-F1
#
_entry.id   AF-A0A396I5T2-F1
#
_cell.length_a   1.000
_cell.length_b   1.000
_cell.length_c   1.000
_cell.angle_alpha   90.00
_cell.angle_beta   90.00
_cell.angle_gamma   90.00
#
_symmetry.space_group_name_H-M   'P 1'
#
loop_
_entity.id
_entity.type
_entity.pdbx_description
1 polymer ?
#
loop_
_entity_poly.entity_id
_entity_poly.type
_entity_poly.pdbx_seq_one_letter_code
_entity_poly.pdbx_strand_id
1 'polypeptide(L)'
;MFSSFRRFKEITPVVWKPPTVRWVKINTDGSVRNSLASCGGIFRDHRGTFLGCFACNFGPVLVFEVDLSAIIFAMEFAARFDWLNLWLESDSSSAVLAFKNSNLIPFRLRNRWHNCFQLGIIVVCSHLS
;
A
#
# COMPACT_ATOMS: atom_id res chain seq x y z
N MET A 1 -23.46 -29.39 22.49
CA MET A 1 -23.22 -28.07 21.87
C MET A 1 -21.71 -27.93 21.68
N PHE A 2 -21.18 -28.24 20.50
CA PHE A 2 -19.74 -28.29 20.27
C PHE A 2 -19.21 -26.88 20.02
N SER A 3 -18.25 -26.45 20.84
CA SER A 3 -17.47 -25.23 20.63
C SER A 3 -16.66 -25.35 19.35
N SER A 4 -16.86 -24.42 18.41
CA SER A 4 -15.98 -24.24 17.26
C SER A 4 -14.58 -23.86 17.77
N PHE A 5 -13.64 -24.79 17.69
CA PHE A 5 -12.22 -24.47 17.89
C PHE A 5 -11.78 -23.57 16.74
N ARG A 6 -11.27 -22.37 17.06
CA ARG A 6 -10.59 -21.51 16.08
C ARG A 6 -9.42 -22.30 15.52
N ARG A 7 -9.50 -22.67 14.25
CA ARG A 7 -8.39 -23.24 13.49
C ARG A 7 -7.31 -22.15 13.42
N PHE A 8 -6.22 -22.30 14.17
CA PHE A 8 -5.08 -21.40 14.06
C PHE A 8 -4.57 -21.50 12.62
N LYS A 9 -4.56 -20.36 11.91
CA LYS A 9 -3.79 -20.25 10.67
C LYS A 9 -2.33 -20.49 11.03
N GLU A 10 -1.66 -21.29 10.22
CA GLU A 10 -0.21 -21.49 10.29
C GLU A 10 0.48 -20.11 10.29
N ILE A 11 1.34 -19.86 11.28
CA ILE A 11 2.06 -18.59 11.40
C ILE A 11 3.32 -18.71 10.55
N THR A 12 3.31 -18.10 9.37
CA THR A 12 4.52 -17.98 8.55
C THR A 12 5.27 -16.71 8.96
N PRO A 13 6.53 -16.81 9.42
CA PRO A 13 7.32 -15.63 9.76
C PRO A 13 7.66 -14.85 8.48
N VAL A 14 7.20 -13.60 8.41
CA VAL A 14 7.56 -12.66 7.33
C VAL A 14 8.68 -11.77 7.85
N VAL A 15 9.88 -11.90 7.29
CA VAL A 15 11.02 -11.05 7.63
C VAL A 15 11.05 -9.86 6.69
N TRP A 16 10.87 -8.66 7.24
CA TRP A 16 11.04 -7.42 6.48
C TRP A 16 12.50 -7.31 5.99
N LYS A 17 12.67 -7.06 4.70
CA LYS A 17 13.99 -6.87 4.08
C LYS A 17 14.17 -5.40 3.73
N PRO A 18 15.28 -4.75 4.15
CA PRO A 18 15.54 -3.37 3.77
C PRO A 18 15.69 -3.23 2.25
N PRO A 19 15.29 -2.07 1.69
CA PRO A 19 15.56 -1.77 0.29
C PRO A 19 17.04 -1.45 0.07
N THR A 20 17.46 -1.40 -1.20
CA THR A 20 18.79 -0.93 -1.59
C THR A 20 18.99 0.55 -1.20
N VAL A 21 20.25 0.98 -1.01
CA VAL A 21 20.59 2.40 -0.74
C VAL A 21 19.93 3.33 -1.77
N ARG A 22 19.47 4.51 -1.30
CA ARG A 22 18.71 5.53 -2.07
C ARG A 22 17.27 5.17 -2.41
N TRP A 23 16.79 3.99 -2.01
CA TRP A 23 15.38 3.65 -2.05
C TRP A 23 14.73 3.88 -0.70
N VAL A 24 13.50 4.39 -0.76
CA VAL A 24 12.57 4.39 0.36
C VAL A 24 11.62 3.23 0.16
N LYS A 25 11.45 2.39 1.19
CA LYS A 25 10.45 1.32 1.18
C LYS A 25 9.23 1.76 1.96
N ILE A 26 8.04 1.53 1.40
CA ILE A 26 6.78 1.72 2.07
C ILE A 26 5.99 0.42 2.14
N ASN A 27 5.50 0.10 3.33
CA ASN A 27 4.48 -0.93 3.53
C ASN A 27 3.12 -0.23 3.67
N THR A 28 2.15 -0.57 2.82
CA THR A 28 0.79 -0.03 2.84
C THR A 28 -0.23 -1.11 3.19
N ASP A 29 -1.29 -0.73 3.90
CA ASP A 29 -2.42 -1.60 4.23
C ASP A 29 -3.75 -0.83 4.14
N GLY A 30 -4.80 -1.53 3.72
CA GLY A 30 -6.18 -1.06 3.65
C GLY A 30 -7.10 -1.95 4.47
N SER A 31 -7.92 -1.33 5.32
CA SER A 31 -8.86 -2.04 6.19
C SER A 31 -10.28 -1.53 6.00
N VAL A 32 -11.24 -2.44 6.02
CA VAL A 32 -12.67 -2.13 6.01
C VAL A 32 -13.36 -2.93 7.10
N ARG A 33 -14.11 -2.23 7.97
CA ARG A 33 -14.90 -2.83 9.04
C ARG A 33 -16.20 -2.04 9.24
N ASN A 34 -17.34 -2.74 9.24
CA ASN A 34 -18.66 -2.13 9.45
C ASN A 34 -18.93 -0.91 8.55
N SER A 35 -18.58 -1.01 7.25
CA SER A 35 -18.69 0.07 6.26
C SER A 35 -17.84 1.32 6.55
N LEU A 36 -16.93 1.26 7.52
CA LEU A 36 -15.87 2.23 7.71
C LEU A 36 -14.60 1.67 7.13
N ALA A 37 -13.90 2.51 6.38
CA ALA A 37 -12.69 2.13 5.68
C ALA A 37 -11.55 3.05 6.09
N SER A 38 -10.33 2.51 6.13
CA SER A 38 -9.13 3.29 6.41
C SER A 38 -7.94 2.66 5.72
N CYS A 39 -7.00 3.47 5.26
CA CYS A 39 -5.70 2.99 4.81
C CYS A 39 -4.56 3.65 5.59
N GLY A 40 -3.40 3.03 5.56
CA GLY A 40 -2.18 3.62 6.07
C GLY A 40 -0.93 3.13 5.37
N GLY A 41 0.18 3.76 5.68
CA GLY A 41 1.48 3.34 5.20
C GLY A 41 2.63 3.85 6.06
N ILE A 42 3.71 3.08 6.12
CA ILE A 42 4.93 3.42 6.87
C ILE A 42 6.12 3.40 5.92
N PHE A 43 6.84 4.52 5.85
CA PHE A 43 8.06 4.69 5.06
C PHE A 43 9.30 4.41 5.91
N ARG A 44 10.24 3.65 5.35
CA ARG A 44 11.54 3.33 5.93
C ARG A 44 12.66 3.46 4.92
N ASP A 45 13.86 3.83 5.37
CA ASP A 45 15.06 3.82 4.54
C ASP A 45 15.72 2.43 4.50
N HIS A 46 16.85 2.33 3.79
CA HIS A 46 17.70 1.13 3.69
C HIS A 46 18.30 0.64 5.02
N ARG A 47 18.27 1.46 6.08
CA ARG A 47 18.69 1.07 7.45
C ARG A 47 17.51 0.66 8.31
N GLY A 48 16.29 0.71 7.78
CA GLY A 48 15.05 0.50 8.54
C GLY A 48 14.66 1.73 9.38
N THR A 49 15.33 2.87 9.22
CA THR A 49 14.98 4.12 9.90
C THR A 49 13.60 4.56 9.46
N PHE A 50 12.74 4.90 10.42
CA PHE A 50 11.44 5.49 10.14
C PHE A 50 11.61 6.88 9.49
N LEU A 51 10.99 7.08 8.33
CA LEU A 51 11.00 8.36 7.61
C LEU A 51 9.68 9.11 7.72
N GLY A 52 8.57 8.39 7.88
CA GLY A 52 7.24 8.98 7.94
C GLY A 52 6.13 7.94 7.82
N CYS A 53 4.89 8.36 8.03
CA CYS A 53 3.71 7.55 7.83
C CYS A 53 2.50 8.41 7.46
N PHE A 54 1.44 7.73 7.00
CA PHE A 54 0.10 8.32 6.89
C PHE A 54 -0.95 7.34 7.38
N ALA A 55 -2.09 7.89 7.78
CA ALA A 55 -3.33 7.18 7.99
C ALA A 55 -4.47 8.04 7.46
N CYS A 56 -5.42 7.44 6.75
CA CYS A 56 -6.55 8.14 6.17
C CYS A 56 -7.83 7.33 6.38
N ASN A 57 -8.87 8.00 6.88
CA ASN A 57 -10.20 7.41 7.01
C ASN A 57 -11.04 7.76 5.79
N PHE A 58 -11.85 6.80 5.37
CA PHE A 58 -12.81 6.92 4.30
C PHE A 58 -14.22 6.62 4.83
N GLY A 59 -15.21 7.10 4.10
CA GLY A 59 -16.58 6.61 4.24
C GLY A 59 -16.71 5.18 3.66
N PRO A 60 -17.94 4.76 3.34
CA PRO A 60 -18.18 3.46 2.72
C PRO A 60 -17.52 3.35 1.35
N VAL A 61 -16.46 2.53 1.26
CA VAL A 61 -15.73 2.21 0.02
C VAL A 61 -15.36 0.72 0.01
N LEU A 62 -15.06 0.20 -1.18
CA LEU A 62 -14.63 -1.19 -1.36
C LEU A 62 -13.19 -1.38 -0.86
N VAL A 63 -12.87 -2.56 -0.32
CA VAL A 63 -11.50 -2.91 0.14
C VAL A 63 -10.45 -2.59 -0.93
N PHE A 64 -10.73 -2.98 -2.18
CA PHE A 64 -9.83 -2.69 -3.30
C PHE A 64 -9.61 -1.18 -3.55
N GLU A 65 -10.64 -0.33 -3.37
CA GLU A 65 -10.48 1.12 -3.50
C GLU A 65 -9.62 1.71 -2.38
N VAL A 66 -9.68 1.13 -1.19
CA VAL A 66 -8.86 1.53 -0.03
C VAL A 66 -7.40 1.18 -0.26
N ASP A 67 -7.12 -0.03 -0.73
CA ASP A 67 -5.76 -0.46 -1.06
C ASP A 67 -5.14 0.40 -2.16
N LEU A 68 -5.90 0.67 -3.23
CA LEU A 68 -5.46 1.59 -4.29
C LEU A 68 -5.23 3.01 -3.76
N SER A 69 -6.07 3.49 -2.84
CA SER A 69 -5.90 4.80 -2.23
C SER A 69 -4.64 4.86 -1.36
N ALA A 70 -4.30 3.79 -0.65
CA ALA A 70 -3.05 3.66 0.10
C ALA A 70 -1.84 3.82 -0.83
N ILE A 71 -1.88 3.18 -1.99
CA ILE A 71 -0.83 3.25 -3.02
C ILE A 71 -0.71 4.66 -3.60
N ILE A 72 -1.84 5.30 -3.93
CA ILE A 72 -1.87 6.67 -4.44
C ILE A 72 -1.25 7.63 -3.41
N PHE A 73 -1.67 7.54 -2.14
CA PHE A 73 -1.09 8.36 -1.07
C PHE A 73 0.40 8.11 -0.88
N ALA A 74 0.85 6.85 -0.96
CA ALA A 74 2.26 6.52 -0.87
C ALA A 74 3.10 7.24 -1.95
N MET A 75 2.61 7.25 -3.20
CA MET A 75 3.27 7.93 -4.33
C MET A 75 3.25 9.46 -4.15
N GLU A 76 2.11 10.03 -3.76
CA GLU A 76 1.98 11.48 -3.51
C GLU A 76 2.87 11.96 -2.36
N PHE A 77 2.98 11.17 -1.28
CA PHE A 77 3.89 11.45 -0.17
C PHE A 77 5.34 11.37 -0.62
N ALA A 78 5.73 10.31 -1.32
CA ALA A 78 7.09 10.16 -1.81
C ALA A 78 7.53 11.35 -2.67
N ALA A 79 6.65 11.79 -3.59
CA ALA A 79 6.90 12.98 -4.40
C ALA A 79 7.02 14.27 -3.56
N ARG A 80 6.14 14.45 -2.56
CA ARG A 80 6.19 15.63 -1.67
C ARG A 80 7.49 15.75 -0.89
N PHE A 81 8.12 14.63 -0.54
CA PHE A 81 9.36 14.58 0.23
C PHE A 81 10.60 14.35 -0.64
N ASP A 82 10.48 14.50 -1.96
CA ASP A 82 11.56 14.29 -2.94
C ASP A 82 12.21 12.89 -2.84
N TRP A 83 11.43 11.87 -2.44
CA TRP A 83 11.85 10.48 -2.40
C TRP A 83 11.67 9.84 -3.77
N LEU A 84 12.67 10.07 -4.64
CA LEU A 84 12.60 9.74 -6.06
C LEU A 84 12.55 8.23 -6.37
N ASN A 85 13.02 7.35 -5.48
CA ASN A 85 12.98 5.90 -5.68
C ASN A 85 12.14 5.25 -4.57
N LEU A 86 10.95 4.78 -4.93
CA LEU A 86 9.97 4.20 -4.01
C LEU A 86 9.78 2.71 -4.27
N TRP A 87 10.02 1.89 -3.26
CA TRP A 87 9.63 0.49 -3.22
C TRP A 87 8.36 0.34 -2.40
N LEU A 88 7.25 0.07 -3.05
CA LEU A 88 5.96 -0.16 -2.41
C LEU A 88 5.70 -1.66 -2.19
N GLU A 89 5.31 -2.00 -0.96
CA GLU A 89 4.85 -3.32 -0.55
C GLU A 89 3.39 -3.24 -0.10
N SER A 90 2.53 -4.05 -0.72
CA SER A 90 1.11 -4.20 -0.35
C SER A 90 0.77 -5.68 -0.26
N ASP A 91 -0.05 -6.05 0.70
CA ASP A 91 -0.63 -7.40 0.86
C ASP A 91 -1.83 -7.65 -0.07
N SER A 92 -2.29 -6.62 -0.78
CA SER A 92 -3.40 -6.70 -1.71
C SER A 92 -2.92 -7.06 -3.12
N SER A 93 -2.98 -8.36 -3.45
CA SER A 93 -2.63 -8.87 -4.79
C SER A 93 -3.37 -8.14 -5.93
N SER A 94 -4.63 -7.75 -5.72
CA SER A 94 -5.42 -7.01 -6.70
C SER A 94 -4.88 -5.59 -6.89
N ALA A 95 -4.49 -4.90 -5.81
CA ALA A 95 -3.90 -3.58 -5.88
C ALA A 95 -2.54 -3.59 -6.58
N VAL A 96 -1.71 -4.61 -6.31
CA VAL A 96 -0.44 -4.82 -7.02
C VAL A 96 -0.68 -5.09 -8.52
N LEU A 97 -1.69 -5.89 -8.87
CA LEU A 97 -2.03 -6.18 -10.27
C LEU A 97 -2.46 -4.94 -11.06
N ALA A 98 -2.99 -3.91 -10.38
CA ALA A 98 -3.43 -2.67 -11.01
C ALA A 98 -2.29 -1.88 -11.69
N PHE A 99 -1.04 -2.06 -11.25
CA PHE A 99 0.15 -1.52 -11.94
C PHE A 99 0.35 -2.14 -13.34
N LYS A 100 -0.09 -3.39 -13.54
CA LYS A 100 0.01 -4.09 -14.82
C LYS A 100 -1.22 -3.89 -15.70
N ASN A 101 -2.38 -3.63 -15.09
CA ASN A 101 -3.64 -3.46 -15.80
C ASN A 101 -4.43 -2.26 -15.23
N SER A 102 -4.23 -1.09 -15.83
CA SER A 102 -4.90 0.15 -15.42
C SER A 102 -6.41 0.16 -15.67
N ASN A 103 -6.95 -0.78 -16.44
CA ASN A 103 -8.40 -0.92 -16.61
C ASN A 103 -9.11 -1.34 -15.32
N LEU A 104 -8.38 -1.94 -14.37
CA LEU A 104 -8.88 -2.28 -13.05
C LEU A 104 -9.13 -1.03 -12.18
N ILE A 105 -8.53 0.11 -12.51
CA ILE A 105 -8.63 1.32 -11.69
C ILE A 105 -10.05 1.89 -11.76
N PRO A 106 -10.75 1.99 -10.61
CA PRO A 106 -12.07 2.59 -10.52
C PRO A 106 -12.07 4.02 -11.06
N PHE A 107 -13.14 4.40 -11.75
CA PHE A 107 -13.24 5.72 -12.42
C PHE A 107 -12.92 6.88 -11.47
N ARG A 108 -13.37 6.81 -10.21
CA ARG A 108 -13.14 7.84 -9.18
C ARG A 108 -11.66 8.02 -8.81
N LEU A 109 -10.84 6.99 -8.95
CA LEU A 109 -9.40 7.02 -8.62
C LEU A 109 -8.51 7.23 -9.85
N ARG A 110 -9.07 7.07 -11.06
CA ARG A 110 -8.31 7.02 -12.32
C ARG A 110 -7.45 8.24 -12.57
N ASN A 111 -7.97 9.45 -12.34
CA ASN A 111 -7.21 10.68 -12.56
C ASN A 111 -6.03 10.81 -11.58
N ARG A 112 -6.27 10.56 -10.28
CA ARG A 112 -5.19 10.59 -9.27
C ARG A 112 -4.14 9.53 -9.55
N TRP A 113 -4.56 8.31 -9.86
CA TRP A 113 -3.67 7.22 -10.26
C TRP A 113 -2.77 7.64 -11.44
N HIS A 114 -3.36 8.20 -12.50
CA HIS A 114 -2.60 8.62 -13.68
C HIS A 114 -1.62 9.75 -13.37
N ASN A 115 -2.05 10.73 -12.57
CA ASN A 115 -1.20 11.83 -12.12
C ASN A 115 0.01 11.34 -11.30
N CYS A 116 -0.13 10.25 -10.54
CA CYS A 116 0.99 9.69 -9.77
C CYS A 116 2.18 9.28 -10.65
N PHE A 117 1.95 8.85 -11.89
CA PHE A 117 3.02 8.50 -12.83
C PHE A 117 3.68 9.73 -13.47
N GLN A 118 3.13 10.92 -13.27
CA GLN A 118 3.70 12.19 -13.71
C GLN A 118 4.46 12.92 -12.59
N LEU A 119 4.56 12.32 -11.39
CA LEU A 119 5.22 12.93 -10.22
C LEU A 119 6.76 12.87 -10.26
N GLY A 120 7.36 12.30 -11.30
CA GLY A 120 8.82 12.20 -11.42
C GLY A 120 9.46 11.19 -10.45
N ILE A 121 8.67 10.31 -9.85
CA ILE A 121 9.16 9.22 -8.98
C ILE A 121 9.27 7.91 -9.76
N ILE A 122 10.30 7.12 -9.45
CA ILE A 122 10.47 5.74 -9.89
C ILE A 122 9.81 4.85 -8.85
N VAL A 123 8.86 4.02 -9.27
CA VAL A 123 8.10 3.12 -8.38
C VAL A 123 8.31 1.66 -8.77
N VAL A 124 8.68 0.85 -7.80
CA VAL A 124 8.60 -0.62 -7.86
C VAL A 124 7.55 -1.07 -6.87
N CYS A 125 6.64 -1.94 -7.30
CA CYS A 125 5.58 -2.48 -6.46
C CYS A 125 5.71 -4.00 -6.36
N SER A 126 5.63 -4.54 -5.15
CA SER A 126 5.66 -5.98 -4.88
C SER A 126 4.57 -6.39 -3.88
N HIS A 127 4.07 -7.61 -4.05
CA HIS A 127 3.18 -8.23 -3.07
C HIS A 127 3.94 -8.60 -1.80
N LEU A 128 3.35 -8.34 -0.63
CA LEU A 128 3.83 -8.82 0.65
C LEU A 128 3.21 -10.20 0.91
N SER A 129 4.02 -11.25 0.77
CA SER A 129 3.62 -12.66 0.96
C SER A 129 3.78 -13.13 2.40
#